data_AF-A0A120FME4-F1
#
_entry.id   AF-A0A120FME4-F1
#
_cell.length_a   1.000
_cell.length_b   1.000
_cell.length_c   1.000
_cell.angle_alpha   90.00
_cell.angle_beta   90.00
_cell.angle_gamma   90.00
#
_symmetry.space_group_name_H-M   'P 1'
#
loop_
_entity.id
_entity.type
_entity.pdbx_description
1 polymer ?
#
loop_
_entity_poly.entity_id
_entity_poly.type
_entity_poly.pdbx_seq_one_letter_code
_entity_poly.pdbx_strand_id
1 'polypeptide(L)'
;MSSSGNRIRDYDGTAGAVREHAFSLNHNQPGDPEKFARQIVAFADVAQSPVRMPFGSDTVAAIEAKHLFDGDILKRWREVSVSTDF
;
A
#
# COMPACT_ATOMS: atom_id res chain seq x y z
N MET A 1 -10.52 -17.94 -20.26
CA MET A 1 -9.12 -17.54 -20.04
C MET A 1 -8.29 -18.80 -19.82
N SER A 2 -7.28 -19.03 -20.66
CA SER A 2 -6.41 -20.21 -20.61
C SER A 2 -5.42 -20.06 -19.45
N SER A 3 -5.45 -20.94 -18.46
CA SER A 3 -4.33 -21.11 -17.53
C SER A 3 -3.56 -22.37 -17.96
N SER A 4 -2.32 -22.15 -18.39
CA SER A 4 -1.37 -23.21 -18.74
C SER A 4 -1.10 -24.08 -17.50
N GLY A 5 -1.47 -25.35 -17.58
CA GLY A 5 -1.48 -26.33 -16.48
C GLY A 5 -0.10 -26.90 -16.10
N ASN A 6 0.91 -26.06 -15.90
CA ASN A 6 2.22 -26.52 -15.43
C ASN A 6 2.51 -25.97 -14.03
N ARG A 7 2.16 -26.77 -13.01
CA ARG A 7 2.43 -26.49 -11.60
C ARG A 7 3.82 -27.02 -11.24
N ILE A 8 4.72 -26.13 -10.84
CA ILE A 8 6.05 -26.50 -10.33
C ILE A 8 5.90 -26.70 -8.81
N ARG A 9 6.06 -27.94 -8.34
CA ARG A 9 5.85 -28.32 -6.92
C ARG A 9 6.71 -27.53 -5.93
N ASP A 10 7.89 -27.06 -6.36
CA ASP A 10 8.81 -26.27 -5.52
C ASP A 10 8.31 -24.86 -5.19
N TYR A 11 7.25 -24.37 -5.85
CA TYR A 11 6.68 -23.04 -5.61
C TYR A 11 5.39 -23.04 -4.76
N ASP A 12 4.87 -24.20 -4.36
CA ASP A 12 3.64 -24.30 -3.57
C ASP A 12 3.78 -23.67 -2.17
N GLY A 13 5.00 -23.66 -1.58
CA GLY A 13 5.25 -23.12 -0.24
C GLY A 13 5.38 -21.60 -0.11
N THR A 14 5.44 -20.84 -1.21
CA THR A 14 5.68 -19.38 -1.19
C THR A 14 4.64 -18.62 -2.00
N ALA A 15 4.64 -18.80 -3.32
CA ALA A 15 3.69 -18.15 -4.23
C ALA A 15 2.29 -18.77 -4.16
N GLY A 16 2.16 -20.05 -3.77
CA GLY A 16 0.88 -20.73 -3.60
C GLY A 16 0.02 -20.12 -2.49
N ALA A 17 0.61 -19.83 -1.32
CA ALA A 17 -0.09 -19.27 -0.17
C ALA A 17 -0.58 -17.82 -0.39
N VAL A 18 0.22 -16.98 -1.06
CA VAL A 18 -0.19 -15.61 -1.44
C VAL A 18 -1.31 -15.66 -2.48
N ARG A 19 -1.30 -16.67 -3.37
CA ARG A 19 -2.29 -16.84 -4.42
C ARG A 19 -3.63 -17.38 -3.89
N GLU A 20 -3.64 -18.24 -2.88
CA GLU A 20 -4.87 -18.64 -2.16
C GLU A 20 -5.44 -17.50 -1.29
N HIS A 21 -4.60 -16.69 -0.64
CA HIS A 21 -5.06 -15.51 0.09
C HIS A 21 -5.62 -14.42 -0.84
N ALA A 22 -5.02 -14.21 -2.02
CA ALA A 22 -5.56 -13.31 -3.02
C ALA A 22 -6.89 -13.81 -3.61
N PHE A 23 -7.08 -15.12 -3.74
CA PHE A 23 -8.33 -15.71 -4.25
C PHE A 23 -9.47 -15.64 -3.24
N SER A 24 -9.19 -15.78 -1.94
CA SER A 24 -10.21 -15.67 -0.88
C SER A 24 -10.60 -14.22 -0.54
N LEU A 25 -9.78 -13.23 -0.91
CA LEU A 25 -10.07 -11.80 -0.78
C LEU A 25 -10.70 -11.17 -2.04
N ASN A 26 -10.76 -11.92 -3.15
CA ASN A 26 -11.50 -11.49 -4.33
C ASN A 26 -12.99 -11.40 -3.98
N HIS A 27 -13.58 -10.21 -4.15
CA HIS A 27 -14.97 -9.80 -3.87
C HIS A 27 -15.23 -9.07 -2.54
N ASN A 28 -14.24 -8.86 -1.66
CA ASN A 28 -14.44 -8.08 -0.44
C ASN A 28 -13.39 -6.98 -0.21
N GLN A 29 -12.79 -6.48 -1.29
CA GLN A 29 -11.94 -5.30 -1.20
C GLN A 29 -12.82 -4.11 -0.77
N PRO A 30 -12.59 -3.50 0.42
CA PRO A 30 -13.37 -2.37 0.87
C PRO A 30 -13.19 -1.22 -0.11
N GLY A 31 -14.24 -0.88 -0.86
CA GLY A 31 -14.16 0.19 -1.82
C GLY A 31 -15.28 0.15 -2.84
N ASP A 32 -15.55 1.31 -3.42
CA ASP A 32 -16.49 1.47 -4.52
C ASP A 32 -15.65 1.80 -5.77
N PRO A 33 -15.50 0.86 -6.72
CA PRO A 33 -14.65 1.03 -7.88
C PRO A 33 -15.12 2.18 -8.79
N GLU A 34 -16.42 2.49 -8.80
CA GLU A 34 -16.95 3.63 -9.56
C GLU A 34 -16.58 4.97 -8.90
N LYS A 35 -16.58 5.04 -7.57
CA LYS A 35 -16.05 6.20 -6.84
C LYS A 35 -14.55 6.36 -7.08
N PHE A 36 -13.80 5.26 -7.04
CA PHE A 36 -12.36 5.28 -7.30
C PHE A 36 -12.04 5.77 -8.72
N ALA A 37 -12.71 5.26 -9.75
CA ALA A 37 -12.52 5.69 -11.13
C ALA A 37 -12.80 7.20 -11.30
N ARG A 38 -13.87 7.72 -10.67
CA ARG A 38 -14.16 9.17 -10.68
C ARG A 38 -13.04 10.00 -10.05
N GLN A 39 -12.47 9.53 -8.95
CA GLN A 39 -11.37 10.23 -8.29
C GLN A 39 -10.09 10.20 -9.13
N ILE A 40 -9.79 9.10 -9.83
CA ILE A 40 -8.64 9.05 -10.75
C ILE A 40 -8.77 10.10 -11.85
N VAL A 41 -9.95 10.21 -12.48
CA VAL A 41 -10.20 11.20 -13.54
C VAL A 41 -10.08 12.62 -12.98
N ALA A 42 -10.71 12.89 -11.84
CA ALA A 42 -10.61 14.20 -11.19
C ALA A 42 -9.17 14.58 -10.83
N PHE A 43 -8.34 13.60 -10.49
CA PHE A 43 -6.96 13.81 -10.10
C PHE A 43 -6.02 14.12 -11.27
N ALA A 44 -6.40 13.76 -12.50
CA ALA A 44 -5.63 14.07 -13.71
C ALA A 44 -5.56 15.59 -14.00
N ASP A 45 -6.56 16.34 -13.58
CA ASP A 45 -6.66 17.80 -13.81
C ASP A 45 -6.12 18.65 -12.63
N VAL A 46 -5.49 18.01 -11.63
CA VAL A 46 -4.97 18.72 -10.44
C VAL A 46 -3.57 19.26 -10.72
N ALA A 47 -3.44 20.60 -10.74
CA ALA A 47 -2.20 21.30 -11.05
C ALA A 47 -1.01 20.98 -10.11
N GLN A 48 -1.27 20.58 -8.87
CA GLN A 48 -0.26 20.15 -7.89
C GLN A 48 -0.64 18.78 -7.32
N SER A 49 -0.60 17.77 -8.18
CA SER A 49 -0.89 16.40 -7.82
C SER A 49 0.18 15.83 -6.86
N PRO A 50 -0.19 15.24 -5.71
CA PRO A 50 0.76 14.58 -4.83
C PRO A 50 1.37 13.33 -5.46
N VAL A 51 2.63 13.04 -5.12
CA VAL A 51 3.37 11.86 -5.61
C VAL A 51 2.67 10.55 -5.24
N ARG A 52 1.93 10.52 -4.13
CA ARG A 52 1.14 9.37 -3.68
C ARG A 52 -0.22 9.84 -3.18
N MET A 53 -1.28 9.23 -3.72
CA MET A 53 -2.65 9.45 -3.27
C MET A 53 -3.17 8.17 -2.61
N PRO A 54 -3.31 8.12 -1.27
CA PRO A 54 -3.88 6.96 -0.61
C PRO A 54 -5.40 6.93 -0.82
N PHE A 55 -5.90 5.80 -1.30
CA PHE A 55 -7.33 5.57 -1.46
C PHE A 55 -7.77 4.49 -0.47
N GLY A 56 -8.87 4.75 0.24
CA GLY A 56 -9.36 3.89 1.32
C GLY A 56 -8.94 4.39 2.70
N SER A 57 -9.87 4.35 3.64
CA SER A 57 -9.67 4.84 5.01
C SER A 57 -8.66 4.00 5.79
N ASP A 58 -8.55 2.72 5.47
CA ASP A 58 -7.57 1.79 6.01
C ASP A 58 -6.14 2.20 5.61
N THR A 59 -5.93 2.52 4.34
CA THR A 59 -4.65 2.97 3.79
C THR A 59 -4.24 4.30 4.40
N VAL A 60 -5.18 5.23 4.54
CA VAL A 60 -4.95 6.52 5.22
C VAL A 60 -4.52 6.28 6.68
N ALA A 61 -5.27 5.49 7.45
CA ALA A 61 -4.96 5.22 8.86
C ALA A 61 -3.60 4.54 9.05
N ALA A 62 -3.21 3.61 8.16
CA ALA A 62 -1.91 2.95 8.21
C ALA A 62 -0.76 3.92 7.95
N ILE A 63 -0.91 4.82 6.97
CA ILE A 63 0.10 5.83 6.66
C ILE A 63 0.25 6.83 7.81
N GLU A 64 -0.87 7.30 8.37
CA GLU A 64 -0.88 8.21 9.52
C GLU A 64 -0.17 7.59 10.74
N ALA A 65 -0.51 6.34 11.08
CA ALA A 65 0.14 5.63 12.19
C ALA A 65 1.65 5.51 12.00
N LYS A 66 2.10 5.19 10.78
CA LYS A 66 3.53 5.10 10.45
C LYS A 66 4.23 6.44 10.59
N HIS A 67 3.61 7.52 10.10
CA HIS A 67 4.19 8.86 10.20
C HIS A 67 4.31 9.34 11.65
N LEU A 68 3.32 9.05 12.48
CA LEU A 68 3.39 9.34 13.92
C LEU A 68 4.55 8.60 14.57
N PHE A 69 4.69 7.31 14.29
CA PHE A 69 5.77 6.48 14.81
C PHE A 69 7.16 7.00 14.41
N ASP A 70 7.37 7.28 13.12
CA ASP A 70 8.63 7.85 12.63
C ASP A 70 8.92 9.22 13.28
N GLY A 71 7.89 10.05 13.42
CA GLY A 71 7.99 11.35 14.09
C GLY A 71 8.46 11.19 15.54
N ASP A 72 7.98 10.18 16.26
CA ASP A 72 8.38 9.92 17.63
C ASP A 72 9.81 9.36 17.74
N ILE A 73 10.25 8.55 16.77
CA ILE A 73 11.66 8.14 16.66
C ILE A 73 12.53 9.38 16.48
N LEU A 74 12.19 10.24 15.51
CA LEU A 74 12.97 11.45 15.23
C LEU A 74 13.04 12.36 16.45
N LYS A 75 11.93 12.61 17.14
CA LYS A 75 11.92 13.40 18.38
C LYS A 75 12.85 12.82 19.43
N ARG A 76 12.83 11.50 19.63
CA ARG A 76 13.62 10.81 20.66
C ARG A 76 15.12 10.85 20.37
N TRP A 77 15.50 10.72 19.10
CA TRP A 77 16.89 10.54 18.71
C TRP A 77 17.50 11.75 18.02
N ARG A 78 16.77 12.87 17.90
CA ARG A 78 17.20 14.04 17.11
C ARG A 78 18.61 14.50 17.44
N GLU A 79 18.89 14.71 18.72
CA GLU A 79 20.18 15.23 19.19
C GLU A 79 21.35 14.33 18.77
N VAL A 80 21.19 13.01 18.92
CA VAL A 80 22.20 12.03 18.49
C VAL A 80 22.27 11.93 16.96
N SER A 81 21.14 12.01 16.28
CA SER A 81 21.09 11.91 14.81
C SER A 81 21.72 13.10 14.10
N VAL A 82 21.74 14.28 14.71
CA VAL A 82 22.39 15.50 14.15
C VAL A 82 23.77 15.76 14.71
N SER A 83 24.19 15.06 15.78
CA SER A 83 25.52 15.27 16.39
C SER A 83 26.67 14.72 15.56
N THR A 84 26.38 13.94 14.51
CA THR A 84 27.34 13.46 13.53
C THR A 84 27.52 14.40 12.34
N ASP A 85 26.89 15.58 12.37
CA ASP A 85 27.09 16.61 11.35
C ASP A 85 28.50 17.23 11.49
N PHE A 86 29.07 17.67 10.37
CA PHE A 86 30.46 18.14 10.24
C PHE A 86 30.75 19.48 10.94
#